data_AF-A0AAN8ABT3-F1
#
_entry.id   AF-A0AAN8ABT3-F1
#
_cell.length_a   1.000
_cell.length_b   1.000
_cell.length_c   1.000
_cell.angle_alpha   90.00
_cell.angle_beta   90.00
_cell.angle_gamma   90.00
#
_symmetry.space_group_name_H-M   'P 1'
#
loop_
_entity.id
_entity.type
_entity.pdbx_description
1 polymer ?
#
loop_
_entity_poly.entity_id
_entity_poly.type
_entity_poly.pdbx_seq_one_letter_code
_entity_poly.pdbx_strand_id
1 'polypeptide(L)'
;MLLIKSQNMDEPLDLDEQMRYSLFPVRPSLGTADGFFNKTNKAAMLHFLMEDVPEDVPYPEEAFYIQDGNALFHALFNLPPTFEGICLQALDHMVAKKHFVFSTDSYQADSVKAQERLRRGVSQRYIIGGPATRKPSDFKLFLADDGNNTQLCKLLLEVWASKASASRREKCGTAVVAVEGKAYRLESSGGNVSIYV
;
A
#
# COMPACT_ATOMS: atom_id res chain seq x y z
N MET A 1 8.02 -1.43 35.04
CA MET A 1 6.79 -1.55 35.88
C MET A 1 6.57 -2.96 36.43
N LEU A 2 7.57 -3.86 36.41
CA LEU A 2 7.48 -5.20 37.04
C LEU A 2 7.83 -5.16 38.54
N LEU A 3 8.84 -4.37 38.92
CA LEU A 3 9.27 -4.16 40.31
C LEU A 3 8.19 -3.58 41.24
N ILE A 4 7.24 -2.80 40.70
CA ILE A 4 6.12 -2.25 41.49
C ILE A 4 5.01 -3.28 41.67
N LYS A 5 4.81 -4.18 40.69
CA LYS A 5 3.82 -5.26 40.79
C LYS A 5 4.25 -6.34 41.78
N SER A 6 5.56 -6.63 41.89
CA SER A 6 6.08 -7.64 42.82
C SER A 6 5.94 -7.26 44.29
N GLN A 7 5.73 -5.98 44.60
CA GLN A 7 5.48 -5.51 45.97
C GLN A 7 4.04 -5.76 46.45
N ASN A 8 3.14 -6.13 45.55
CA ASN A 8 1.71 -6.36 45.82
C ASN A 8 1.31 -7.84 45.68
N MET A 9 2.28 -8.77 45.61
CA MET A 9 2.02 -10.21 45.52
C MET A 9 2.21 -10.86 46.90
N ASP A 10 1.33 -11.80 47.25
CA ASP A 10 1.39 -12.51 48.54
C ASP A 10 2.63 -13.42 48.65
N GLU A 11 3.20 -13.83 47.51
CA GLU A 11 4.42 -14.62 47.44
C GLU A 11 5.58 -13.79 46.85
N PRO A 12 6.79 -13.91 47.41
CA PRO A 12 7.96 -13.20 46.90
C PRO A 12 8.29 -13.68 45.48
N LEU A 13 8.51 -12.71 44.58
CA LEU A 13 8.87 -12.99 43.20
C LEU A 13 10.21 -13.73 43.13
N ASP A 14 10.22 -14.91 42.51
CA ASP A 14 11.45 -15.65 42.24
C ASP A 14 12.25 -14.92 41.14
N LEU A 15 13.25 -14.16 41.58
CA LEU A 15 14.15 -13.41 40.70
C LEU A 15 15.01 -14.34 39.83
N ASP A 16 15.37 -15.52 40.33
CA ASP A 16 16.18 -16.47 39.57
C ASP A 16 15.38 -17.06 38.42
N GLU A 17 14.09 -17.34 38.62
CA GLU A 17 13.19 -17.73 37.54
C GLU A 17 12.96 -16.59 36.54
N GLN A 18 12.74 -15.36 37.03
CA GLN A 18 12.48 -14.21 36.15
C GLN A 18 13.68 -13.89 35.25
N MET A 19 14.90 -13.99 35.77
CA MET A 19 16.14 -13.71 35.03
C MET A 19 16.50 -14.80 34.02
N ARG A 20 15.80 -15.95 34.02
CA ARG A 20 15.93 -16.96 32.93
C ARG A 20 15.31 -16.49 31.62
N TYR A 21 14.42 -15.50 31.67
CA TYR A 21 13.75 -14.97 30.49
C TYR A 21 14.37 -13.63 30.08
N SER A 22 14.46 -13.40 28.76
CA SER A 22 14.96 -12.14 28.22
C SER A 22 14.11 -10.96 28.73
N LEU A 23 14.73 -10.06 29.50
CA LEU A 23 14.09 -8.84 30.00
C LEU A 23 13.79 -7.82 28.88
N PHE A 24 14.35 -8.04 27.69
CA PHE A 24 14.05 -7.24 26.52
C PHE A 24 12.72 -7.70 25.90
N PRO A 25 11.84 -6.76 25.51
CA PRO A 25 10.57 -7.08 24.84
C PRO A 25 10.78 -7.78 23.48
N VAL A 26 11.99 -7.70 22.93
CA VAL A 26 12.42 -8.32 21.67
C VAL A 26 13.83 -8.87 21.87
N ARG A 27 14.18 -10.01 21.25
CA ARG A 27 15.56 -10.55 21.32
C ARG A 27 16.56 -9.49 20.83
N PRO A 28 17.75 -9.34 21.43
CA PRO A 28 18.74 -8.35 21.01
C PRO A 28 19.16 -8.46 19.54
N SER A 29 19.06 -9.67 18.94
CA SER A 29 19.31 -9.87 17.51
C SER A 29 18.27 -9.22 16.59
N LEU A 30 17.06 -8.95 17.11
CA LEU A 30 15.90 -8.45 16.37
C LEU A 30 15.52 -7.02 16.77
N GLY A 31 16.16 -6.44 17.80
CA GLY A 31 15.78 -5.15 18.35
C GLY A 31 16.97 -4.25 18.72
N THR A 32 16.70 -2.96 18.86
CA THR A 32 17.60 -1.98 19.45
C THR A 32 17.58 -2.08 20.97
N ALA A 33 18.56 -1.47 21.64
CA ALA A 33 18.62 -1.43 23.11
C ALA A 33 17.35 -0.85 23.77
N ASP A 34 16.64 0.01 23.04
CA ASP A 34 15.39 0.64 23.48
C ASP A 34 14.13 -0.25 23.28
N GLY A 35 14.31 -1.49 22.81
CA GLY A 35 13.21 -2.44 22.61
C GLY A 35 12.40 -2.24 21.32
N PHE A 36 12.83 -1.35 20.43
CA PHE A 36 12.28 -1.25 19.07
C PHE A 36 12.88 -2.33 18.18
N PHE A 37 12.16 -2.78 17.14
CA PHE A 37 12.74 -3.69 16.16
C PHE A 37 13.87 -3.01 15.38
N ASN A 38 14.96 -3.76 15.13
CA ASN A 38 16.02 -3.33 14.22
C ASN A 38 15.40 -3.20 12.83
N LYS A 39 15.38 -1.97 12.30
CA LYS A 39 14.92 -1.70 10.94
C LYS A 39 16.03 -2.09 9.98
N THR A 40 15.86 -3.17 9.22
CA THR A 40 16.66 -3.40 8.03
C THR A 40 16.16 -2.50 6.91
N ASN A 41 17.09 -1.83 6.21
CA ASN A 41 16.72 -1.05 5.03
C ASN A 41 16.32 -2.03 3.92
N LYS A 42 15.01 -2.12 3.65
CA LYS A 42 14.44 -3.03 2.65
C LYS A 42 15.03 -2.79 1.25
N ALA A 43 15.40 -1.55 0.93
CA ALA A 43 16.06 -1.23 -0.33
C ALA A 43 17.47 -1.84 -0.40
N ALA A 44 18.24 -1.77 0.70
CA ALA A 44 19.58 -2.37 0.76
C ALA A 44 19.53 -3.90 0.62
N MET A 45 18.55 -4.55 1.24
CA MET A 45 18.35 -5.99 1.06
C MET A 45 17.93 -6.35 -0.37
N LEU A 46 17.05 -5.54 -0.99
CA LEU A 46 16.64 -5.77 -2.37
C LEU A 46 17.83 -5.62 -3.32
N HIS A 47 18.67 -4.60 -3.15
CA HIS A 47 19.89 -4.42 -3.95
C HIS A 47 20.83 -5.63 -3.84
N PHE A 48 21.05 -6.12 -2.62
CA PHE A 48 21.85 -7.33 -2.39
C PHE A 48 21.24 -8.57 -3.06
N LEU A 49 19.92 -8.73 -3.03
CA LEU A 49 19.23 -9.86 -3.67
C LEU A 49 19.22 -9.78 -5.20
N MET A 50 19.30 -8.57 -5.76
CA MET A 50 19.25 -8.33 -7.20
C MET A 50 20.63 -8.23 -7.85
N GLU A 51 21.72 -8.22 -7.07
CA GLU A 51 23.09 -8.06 -7.56
C GLU A 51 23.48 -9.11 -8.61
N ASP A 52 22.98 -10.35 -8.46
CA ASP A 52 23.27 -11.48 -9.34
C ASP A 52 22.10 -11.88 -10.26
N VAL A 53 20.99 -11.13 -10.24
CA VAL A 53 19.79 -11.48 -11.02
C VAL A 53 19.88 -10.83 -12.41
N PRO A 54 19.83 -11.60 -13.51
CA PRO A 54 19.79 -11.02 -14.85
C PRO A 54 18.57 -10.11 -15.01
N GLU A 55 18.78 -8.92 -15.58
CA GLU A 55 17.74 -7.89 -15.75
C GLU A 55 16.55 -8.40 -16.59
N ASP A 56 16.82 -9.25 -17.58
CA ASP A 56 15.81 -9.83 -18.46
C ASP A 56 15.37 -11.22 -17.97
N VAL A 57 14.34 -11.23 -17.13
CA VAL A 57 13.56 -12.44 -16.88
C VAL A 57 12.49 -12.54 -17.98
N PRO A 58 12.50 -13.56 -18.85
CA PRO A 58 11.46 -13.73 -19.85
C PRO A 58 10.12 -13.99 -19.17
N TYR A 59 9.17 -13.08 -19.37
CA TYR A 59 7.81 -13.24 -18.87
C TYR A 59 6.98 -14.11 -19.83
N PRO A 60 6.13 -15.01 -19.31
CA PRO A 60 5.16 -15.71 -20.14
C PRO A 60 4.21 -14.71 -20.83
N GLU A 61 3.86 -14.96 -22.09
CA GLU A 61 2.94 -14.11 -22.87
C GLU A 61 1.53 -14.03 -22.24
N GLU A 62 1.13 -15.07 -21.50
CA GLU A 62 -0.16 -15.18 -20.81
C GLU A 62 0.01 -15.13 -19.29
N ALA A 63 0.73 -14.12 -18.79
CA ALA A 63 0.89 -13.88 -17.35
C ALA A 63 -0.07 -12.82 -16.82
N PHE A 64 -0.51 -12.99 -15.56
CA PHE A 64 -1.14 -11.93 -14.79
C PHE A 64 -0.09 -11.05 -14.11
N TYR A 65 -0.19 -9.75 -14.34
CA TYR A 65 0.64 -8.76 -13.68
C TYR A 65 -0.06 -8.23 -12.44
N ILE A 66 0.52 -8.48 -11.26
CA ILE A 66 -0.02 -7.99 -9.98
C ILE A 66 0.76 -6.75 -9.59
N GLN A 67 0.07 -5.62 -9.50
CA GLN A 67 0.64 -4.33 -9.11
C GLN A 67 0.10 -3.91 -7.74
N ASP A 68 1.02 -3.63 -6.82
CA ASP A 68 0.72 -2.88 -5.60
C ASP A 68 0.47 -1.42 -5.97
N GLY A 69 -0.79 -0.99 -5.81
CA GLY A 69 -1.24 0.34 -6.17
C GLY A 69 -0.70 1.43 -5.25
N ASN A 70 -0.54 1.14 -3.96
CA ASN A 70 0.05 2.09 -3.01
C ASN A 70 1.51 2.36 -3.37
N ALA A 71 2.26 1.30 -3.67
CA ALA A 71 3.63 1.45 -4.17
C ALA A 71 3.68 2.26 -5.46
N LEU A 72 2.77 2.01 -6.41
CA LEU A 72 2.71 2.78 -7.66
C LEU A 72 2.46 4.27 -7.40
N PHE A 73 1.50 4.65 -6.57
CA PHE A 73 1.25 6.06 -6.24
C PHE A 73 2.48 6.76 -5.62
N HIS A 74 3.26 6.04 -4.82
CA HIS A 74 4.52 6.52 -4.29
C HIS A 74 5.65 6.57 -5.33
N ALA A 75 5.60 5.78 -6.40
CA ALA A 75 6.57 5.79 -7.50
C ALA A 75 6.27 6.82 -8.60
N LEU A 76 5.00 7.20 -8.80
CA LEU A 76 4.62 8.14 -9.86
C LEU A 76 5.31 9.51 -9.69
N PHE A 77 5.81 10.02 -10.81
CA PHE A 77 6.45 11.33 -10.98
C PHE A 77 5.74 12.11 -12.09
N ASN A 78 5.95 13.43 -12.14
CA ASN A 78 5.33 14.34 -13.13
C ASN A 78 3.80 14.20 -13.21
N LEU A 79 3.16 14.24 -12.04
CA LEU A 79 1.72 14.00 -11.90
C LEU A 79 0.87 15.08 -12.60
N PRO A 80 -0.18 14.68 -13.34
CA PRO A 80 -1.19 15.57 -13.90
C PRO A 80 -1.83 16.47 -12.85
N PRO A 81 -2.38 17.64 -13.26
CA PRO A 81 -2.92 18.62 -12.33
C PRO A 81 -4.21 18.17 -11.63
N THR A 82 -4.92 17.16 -12.15
CA THR A 82 -6.19 16.64 -11.62
C THR A 82 -6.06 15.21 -11.15
N PHE A 83 -6.88 14.82 -10.17
CA PHE A 83 -6.89 13.42 -9.70
C PHE A 83 -7.33 12.44 -10.79
N GLU A 84 -8.25 12.82 -11.68
CA GLU A 84 -8.59 12.01 -12.86
C GLU A 84 -7.35 11.71 -13.71
N GLY A 85 -6.55 12.73 -13.99
CA GLY A 85 -5.32 12.56 -14.76
C GLY A 85 -4.34 11.62 -14.07
N ILE A 86 -4.22 11.70 -12.74
CA ILE A 86 -3.39 10.79 -11.95
C ILE A 86 -3.90 9.34 -12.06
N CYS A 87 -5.22 9.12 -11.93
CA CYS A 87 -5.82 7.80 -12.09
C CYS A 87 -5.62 7.23 -13.49
N LEU A 88 -5.74 8.06 -14.53
CA LEU A 88 -5.50 7.65 -15.92
C LEU A 88 -4.01 7.37 -16.17
N GLN A 89 -3.10 8.17 -15.61
CA GLN A 89 -1.66 7.91 -15.67
C GLN A 89 -1.34 6.56 -15.01
N ALA A 90 -1.93 6.26 -13.85
CA ALA A 90 -1.78 4.95 -13.21
C ALA A 90 -2.28 3.80 -14.10
N LEU A 91 -3.39 4.00 -14.82
CA LEU A 91 -3.91 3.02 -15.78
C LEU A 91 -2.96 2.83 -16.97
N ASP A 92 -2.34 3.90 -17.48
CA ASP A 92 -1.40 3.82 -18.60
C ASP A 92 -0.19 2.93 -18.27
N HIS A 93 0.26 2.89 -17.01
CA HIS A 93 1.28 1.93 -16.55
C HIS A 93 0.82 0.46 -16.57
N MET A 94 -0.50 0.22 -16.50
CA MET A 94 -1.08 -1.13 -16.47
C MET A 94 -1.48 -1.63 -17.85
N VAL A 95 -1.89 -0.75 -18.76
CA VAL A 95 -2.46 -1.12 -20.08
C VAL A 95 -1.45 -1.78 -21.01
N ALA A 96 -0.15 -1.55 -20.80
CA ALA A 96 0.90 -2.30 -21.49
C ALA A 96 0.89 -3.79 -21.15
N LYS A 97 0.16 -4.21 -20.11
CA LYS A 97 0.03 -5.58 -19.64
C LYS A 97 -1.33 -6.16 -20.05
N LYS A 98 -1.31 -7.31 -20.74
CA LYS A 98 -2.52 -7.96 -21.28
C LYS A 98 -3.52 -8.33 -20.17
N HIS A 99 -3.05 -8.91 -19.06
CA HIS A 99 -3.86 -9.28 -17.91
C HIS A 99 -3.24 -8.69 -16.64
N PHE A 100 -4.02 -8.00 -15.81
CA PHE A 100 -3.50 -7.40 -14.59
C PHE A 100 -4.48 -7.43 -13.42
N VAL A 101 -3.90 -7.43 -12.22
CA VAL A 101 -4.55 -7.20 -10.94
C VAL A 101 -3.91 -5.96 -10.31
N PHE A 102 -4.71 -4.92 -10.07
CA PHE A 102 -4.27 -3.73 -9.35
C PHE A 102 -4.83 -3.77 -7.93
N SER A 103 -3.97 -3.90 -6.93
CA SER A 103 -4.42 -4.06 -5.54
C SER A 103 -4.00 -2.86 -4.70
N THR A 104 -4.96 -2.26 -3.99
CA THR A 104 -4.68 -1.22 -3.00
C THR A 104 -4.85 -1.75 -1.59
N ASP A 105 -4.17 -1.13 -0.64
CA ASP A 105 -4.32 -1.45 0.78
C ASP A 105 -5.73 -1.14 1.28
N SER A 106 -6.16 -1.89 2.31
CA SER A 106 -7.33 -1.56 3.12
C SER A 106 -6.90 -0.83 4.41
N TYR A 107 -7.61 0.26 4.71
CA TYR A 107 -7.32 1.10 5.86
C TYR A 107 -8.25 0.75 7.03
N GLN A 108 -8.09 -0.47 7.55
CA GLN A 108 -8.77 -0.90 8.78
C GLN A 108 -8.02 -0.41 10.02
N ALA A 109 -8.76 0.00 11.06
CA ALA A 109 -8.22 0.55 12.30
C ALA A 109 -7.43 -0.50 13.11
N ASP A 110 -7.93 -1.74 13.17
CA ASP A 110 -7.33 -2.81 13.97
C ASP A 110 -6.29 -3.64 13.20
N SER A 111 -5.59 -3.01 12.25
CA SER A 111 -4.55 -3.66 11.45
C SER A 111 -3.17 -3.52 12.09
N VAL A 112 -2.27 -4.48 11.87
CA VAL A 112 -0.83 -4.35 12.18
C VAL A 112 -0.24 -3.09 11.52
N LYS A 113 -0.76 -2.69 10.35
CA LYS A 113 -0.34 -1.45 9.66
C LYS A 113 -0.76 -0.17 10.39
N ALA A 114 -1.73 -0.21 11.31
CA ALA A 114 -2.17 0.97 12.07
C ALA A 114 -1.05 1.53 12.97
N GLN A 115 -0.28 0.66 13.62
CA GLN A 115 0.87 1.07 14.43
C GLN A 115 1.98 1.68 13.58
N GLU A 116 2.17 1.19 12.35
CA GLU A 116 3.11 1.79 11.41
C GLU A 116 2.65 3.18 10.96
N ARG A 117 1.35 3.33 10.65
CA ARG A 117 0.74 4.60 10.22
C ARG A 117 0.88 5.69 11.29
N LEU A 118 0.66 5.37 12.57
CA LEU A 118 0.89 6.31 13.68
C LEU A 118 2.32 6.89 13.71
N ARG A 119 3.30 6.19 13.14
CA ARG A 119 4.71 6.61 13.10
C ARG A 119 5.09 7.36 11.82
N ARG A 120 4.27 7.33 10.77
CA ARG A 120 4.58 7.91 9.44
C ARG A 120 4.31 9.42 9.36
N GLY A 121 3.71 10.01 10.41
CA GLY A 121 3.30 11.41 10.43
C GLY A 121 1.85 11.60 10.02
N VAL A 122 1.36 12.82 10.13
CA VAL A 122 -0.04 13.18 9.82
C VAL A 122 -0.02 14.30 8.79
N SER A 123 -0.77 14.16 7.70
CA SER A 123 -1.05 15.27 6.79
C SER A 123 -2.46 15.80 6.99
N GLN A 124 -2.73 16.99 6.43
CA GLN A 124 -4.12 17.44 6.33
C GLN A 124 -4.95 16.46 5.52
N ARG A 125 -6.18 16.24 5.98
CA ARG A 125 -7.19 15.53 5.21
C ARG A 125 -7.80 16.48 4.20
N TYR A 126 -7.78 16.08 2.93
CA TYR A 126 -8.37 16.80 1.82
C TYR A 126 -9.73 16.19 1.47
N ILE A 127 -10.53 16.97 0.74
CA ILE A 127 -11.78 16.52 0.16
C ILE A 127 -11.57 16.43 -1.35
N ILE A 128 -11.71 15.23 -1.90
CA ILE A 128 -11.74 15.04 -3.35
C ILE A 128 -13.18 15.26 -3.81
N GLY A 129 -13.49 16.44 -4.36
CA GLY A 129 -14.83 16.81 -4.83
C GLY A 129 -15.25 16.14 -6.15
N GLY A 130 -14.43 15.24 -6.70
CA GLY A 130 -14.66 14.53 -7.95
C GLY A 130 -13.41 14.48 -8.85
N PRO A 131 -13.52 13.88 -10.05
CA PRO A 131 -12.38 13.63 -10.96
C PRO A 131 -11.58 14.89 -11.32
N ALA A 132 -12.27 16.01 -11.57
CA ALA A 132 -11.66 17.28 -11.96
C ALA A 132 -10.99 18.05 -10.80
N THR A 133 -11.06 17.53 -9.56
CA THR A 133 -10.42 18.17 -8.41
C THR A 133 -8.92 18.26 -8.63
N ARG A 134 -8.34 19.45 -8.38
CA ARG A 134 -6.89 19.65 -8.51
C ARG A 134 -6.13 18.89 -7.44
N LYS A 135 -5.00 18.31 -7.82
CA LYS A 135 -4.09 17.68 -6.85
C LYS A 135 -3.46 18.75 -5.93
N PRO A 136 -3.12 18.40 -4.69
CA PRO A 136 -2.28 19.26 -3.85
C PRO A 136 -0.89 19.47 -4.47
N SER A 137 -0.23 20.55 -4.05
CA SER A 137 1.15 20.86 -4.45
C SER A 137 2.09 19.71 -4.08
N ASP A 138 2.04 19.28 -2.82
CA ASP A 138 2.75 18.12 -2.31
C ASP A 138 1.85 16.87 -2.29
N PHE A 139 1.93 16.08 -3.37
CA PHE A 139 1.17 14.84 -3.48
C PHE A 139 1.72 13.74 -2.57
N LYS A 140 3.02 13.73 -2.26
CA LYS A 140 3.59 12.68 -1.39
C LYS A 140 3.13 12.87 0.05
N LEU A 141 3.06 14.13 0.50
CA LEU A 141 2.46 14.45 1.78
C LEU A 141 0.96 14.10 1.82
N PHE A 142 0.22 14.33 0.73
CA PHE A 142 -1.19 13.92 0.63
C PHE A 142 -1.40 12.42 0.87
N LEU A 143 -0.49 11.57 0.38
CA LEU A 143 -0.52 10.11 0.59
C LEU A 143 -0.18 9.68 2.03
N ALA A 144 0.19 10.60 2.93
CA ALA A 144 0.46 10.26 4.33
C ALA A 144 -0.82 10.07 5.16
N ASP A 145 -1.96 10.62 4.73
CA ASP A 145 -3.25 10.47 5.41
C ASP A 145 -4.08 9.30 4.83
N ASP A 146 -4.58 8.45 5.71
CA ASP A 146 -5.38 7.28 5.33
C ASP A 146 -6.70 7.66 4.66
N GLY A 147 -7.32 8.75 5.09
CA GLY A 147 -8.57 9.26 4.52
C GLY A 147 -8.39 9.75 3.08
N ASN A 148 -7.26 10.40 2.79
CA ASN A 148 -6.86 10.81 1.46
C ASN A 148 -6.63 9.61 0.55
N ASN A 149 -5.87 8.62 1.00
CA ASN A 149 -5.62 7.39 0.23
C ASN A 149 -6.92 6.63 -0.06
N THR A 150 -7.80 6.53 0.92
CA THR A 150 -9.09 5.86 0.77
C THR A 150 -9.96 6.56 -0.29
N GLN A 151 -10.05 7.89 -0.23
CA GLN A 151 -10.76 8.69 -1.25
C GLN A 151 -10.14 8.51 -2.64
N LEU A 152 -8.81 8.50 -2.73
CA LEU A 152 -8.09 8.30 -3.99
C LEU A 152 -8.37 6.92 -4.59
N CYS A 153 -8.35 5.85 -3.80
CA CYS A 153 -8.59 4.49 -4.30
C CYS A 153 -10.04 4.32 -4.80
N LYS A 154 -11.02 4.95 -4.12
CA LYS A 154 -12.42 4.99 -4.58
C LYS A 154 -12.55 5.73 -5.90
N LEU A 155 -11.97 6.93 -5.98
CA LEU A 155 -11.97 7.72 -7.21
C LEU A 155 -11.27 6.97 -8.35
N LEU A 156 -10.18 6.25 -8.08
CA LEU A 156 -9.50 5.42 -9.08
C LEU A 156 -10.46 4.39 -9.67
N LEU A 157 -11.19 3.65 -8.82
CA LEU A 157 -12.18 2.69 -9.29
C LEU A 157 -13.26 3.36 -10.14
N GLU A 158 -13.78 4.51 -9.71
CA GLU A 158 -14.79 5.28 -10.46
C GLU A 158 -14.27 5.73 -11.84
N VAL A 159 -13.06 6.30 -11.89
CA VAL A 159 -12.45 6.77 -13.14
C VAL A 159 -12.17 5.60 -14.08
N TRP A 160 -11.66 4.48 -13.56
CA TRP A 160 -11.38 3.26 -14.34
C TRP A 160 -12.63 2.50 -14.77
N ALA A 161 -13.77 2.81 -14.14
CA ALA A 161 -15.10 2.35 -14.53
C ALA A 161 -15.81 3.31 -15.49
N SER A 162 -15.22 4.47 -15.76
CA SER A 162 -15.83 5.50 -16.59
C SER A 162 -15.45 5.34 -18.06
N LYS A 163 -16.20 6.03 -18.93
CA LYS A 163 -15.91 6.15 -20.37
C LYS A 163 -14.52 6.73 -20.66
N ALA A 164 -13.95 7.55 -19.78
CA ALA A 164 -12.63 8.13 -19.96
C ALA A 164 -11.50 7.07 -20.02
N SER A 165 -11.76 5.90 -19.44
CA SER A 165 -10.83 4.76 -19.43
C SER A 165 -11.10 3.71 -20.51
N ALA A 166 -12.25 3.78 -21.21
CA ALA A 166 -12.71 2.72 -22.10
C ALA A 166 -11.70 2.41 -23.23
N SER A 167 -11.23 3.45 -23.94
CA SER A 167 -10.28 3.30 -25.06
C SER A 167 -8.93 2.70 -24.65
N ARG A 168 -8.49 2.95 -23.41
CA ARG A 168 -7.27 2.34 -22.85
C ARG A 168 -7.48 0.85 -22.61
N ARG A 169 -8.69 0.47 -22.23
CA ARG A 169 -9.01 -0.87 -21.75
C ARG A 169 -9.49 -1.82 -22.83
N GLU A 170 -9.92 -1.33 -23.98
CA GLU A 170 -10.14 -2.17 -25.18
C GLU A 170 -8.88 -2.93 -25.60
N LYS A 171 -7.70 -2.47 -25.18
CA LYS A 171 -6.41 -3.13 -25.43
C LYS A 171 -6.04 -4.17 -24.36
N CYS A 172 -6.77 -4.23 -23.26
CA CYS A 172 -6.51 -5.14 -22.16
C CYS A 172 -7.42 -6.37 -22.26
N GLY A 173 -6.90 -7.55 -21.92
CA GLY A 173 -7.68 -8.77 -21.80
C GLY A 173 -8.47 -8.81 -20.48
N THR A 174 -7.78 -8.97 -19.35
CA THR A 174 -8.43 -9.04 -18.02
C THR A 174 -7.90 -7.95 -17.11
N ALA A 175 -8.80 -7.16 -16.55
CA ALA A 175 -8.49 -6.12 -15.57
C ALA A 175 -9.28 -6.37 -14.29
N VAL A 176 -8.56 -6.59 -13.18
CA VAL A 176 -9.14 -6.70 -11.85
C VAL A 176 -8.56 -5.60 -10.97
N VAL A 177 -9.41 -4.90 -10.22
CA VAL A 177 -9.00 -3.88 -9.27
C VAL A 177 -9.50 -4.27 -7.90
N ALA A 178 -8.60 -4.41 -6.92
CA ALA A 178 -8.97 -4.65 -5.53
C ALA A 178 -8.90 -3.35 -4.74
N VAL A 179 -10.06 -2.88 -4.26
CA VAL A 179 -10.22 -1.65 -3.47
C VAL A 179 -11.01 -1.96 -2.22
N GLU A 180 -10.53 -1.49 -1.06
CA GLU A 180 -11.17 -1.69 0.25
C GLU A 180 -11.52 -3.17 0.56
N GLY A 181 -10.68 -4.10 0.13
CA GLY A 181 -10.87 -5.54 0.38
C GLY A 181 -11.90 -6.21 -0.52
N LYS A 182 -12.40 -5.54 -1.56
CA LYS A 182 -13.27 -6.12 -2.60
C LYS A 182 -12.54 -6.12 -3.94
N ALA A 183 -12.67 -7.20 -4.70
CA ALA A 183 -12.17 -7.28 -6.05
C ALA A 183 -13.28 -6.86 -7.03
N TYR A 184 -12.90 -6.07 -8.03
CA TYR A 184 -13.79 -5.60 -9.07
C TYR A 184 -13.21 -6.02 -10.42
N ARG A 185 -13.91 -6.90 -11.13
CA ARG A 185 -13.57 -7.21 -12.52
C ARG A 185 -14.13 -6.11 -13.39
N LEU A 186 -13.25 -5.51 -14.18
CA LEU A 186 -13.62 -4.48 -15.10
C LEU A 186 -13.63 -5.05 -16.53
N GLU A 187 -14.71 -4.83 -17.26
CA GLU A 187 -14.83 -5.22 -18.68
C GLU A 187 -15.14 -3.99 -19.52
N SER A 188 -14.60 -3.92 -20.75
CA SER A 188 -14.88 -2.83 -21.68
C SER A 188 -15.53 -3.39 -22.94
N SER A 189 -16.63 -2.77 -23.35
CA SER A 189 -17.37 -3.14 -24.55
C SER A 189 -18.03 -1.91 -25.16
N GLY A 190 -17.76 -1.65 -26.44
CA GLY A 190 -18.37 -0.56 -27.21
C GLY A 190 -18.17 0.83 -26.60
N GLY A 191 -16.96 1.15 -26.12
CA GLY A 191 -16.66 2.44 -25.48
C GLY A 191 -17.28 2.65 -24.09
N ASN A 192 -17.95 1.64 -23.54
CA ASN A 192 -18.41 1.61 -22.15
C ASN A 192 -17.58 0.64 -21.32
N VAL A 193 -17.70 0.81 -20.00
CA VAL A 193 -17.06 -0.05 -19.02
C VAL A 193 -18.11 -0.55 -18.04
N SER A 194 -18.07 -1.86 -17.76
CA SER A 194 -18.90 -2.53 -16.76
C SER A 194 -18.03 -3.00 -15.59
N ILE A 195 -18.53 -2.82 -14.37
CA ILE A 195 -17.96 -3.36 -13.13
C ILE A 195 -18.74 -4.61 -12.73
N TYR A 196 -18.02 -5.66 -12.36
CA TYR A 196 -18.54 -6.84 -11.68
C TYR A 196 -17.79 -7.03 -10.35
N VAL A 197 -18.51 -7.43 -9.30
CA VAL A 197 -17.95 -7.73 -7.97
C VAL A 197 -17.83 -9.23 -7.81
#